data_AF-A0A946H7U9-F1
#
_entry.id   AF-A0A946H7U9-F1
#
_cell.length_a   1.000
_cell.length_b   1.000
_cell.length_c   1.000
_cell.angle_alpha   90.00
_cell.angle_beta   90.00
_cell.angle_gamma   90.00
#
_symmetry.space_group_name_H-M   'P 1'
#
loop_
_entity.id
_entity.type
_entity.pdbx_description
1 polymer ?
#
loop_
_entity_poly.entity_id
_entity_poly.type
_entity_poly.pdbx_seq_one_letter_code
_entity_poly.pdbx_strand_id
1 'polypeptide(L)'
;MTRIEIIEAFENTKYFNKMYWIKTLNQRAGLLPNGAMNPNRAGSYYPNHSSPSLEKSLIAAYWSPFDSENVRPGFKCFSTPMPGISGIIDLNTLAPTSTLKMGDIKKTGYANLYIESGREVLVDATTVIISQKSASWNVVTFFPGNPIQGIKIPWQQISKNEISVSEAKNLGFTHAKMIKSSMKND
;
A
#
# COMPACT_ATOMS: atom_id res chain seq x y z
N MET A 1 -6.13 -10.91 -23.33
CA MET A 1 -5.68 -12.05 -22.50
C MET A 1 -5.25 -11.57 -21.10
N THR A 2 -6.07 -10.77 -20.39
CA THR A 2 -5.63 -10.01 -19.19
C THR A 2 -6.60 -10.12 -18.01
N ARG A 3 -7.92 -10.10 -18.27
CA ARG A 3 -8.94 -10.23 -17.22
C ARG A 3 -8.92 -11.60 -16.53
N ILE A 4 -8.74 -12.69 -17.29
CA ILE A 4 -8.80 -14.06 -16.75
C ILE A 4 -7.71 -14.28 -15.71
N GLU A 5 -6.47 -13.85 -15.96
CA GLU A 5 -5.34 -14.06 -15.04
C GLU A 5 -5.54 -13.38 -13.68
N ILE A 6 -6.16 -12.21 -13.66
CA ILE A 6 -6.39 -11.45 -12.42
C ILE A 6 -7.54 -12.03 -11.63
N ILE A 7 -8.62 -12.44 -12.30
CA ILE A 7 -9.74 -13.12 -11.64
C ILE A 7 -9.27 -14.45 -11.07
N GLU A 8 -8.49 -15.21 -11.84
CA GLU A 8 -7.84 -16.43 -11.35
C GLU A 8 -6.95 -16.12 -10.14
N ALA A 9 -6.17 -15.04 -10.17
CA ALA A 9 -5.35 -14.62 -9.03
C ALA A 9 -6.18 -14.27 -7.79
N PHE A 10 -7.34 -13.60 -7.94
CA PHE A 10 -8.26 -13.31 -6.85
C PHE A 10 -8.82 -14.60 -6.25
N GLU A 11 -9.36 -15.49 -7.08
CA GLU A 11 -9.96 -16.75 -6.63
C GLU A 11 -8.92 -17.67 -5.97
N ASN A 12 -7.72 -17.80 -6.56
CA ASN A 12 -6.62 -18.57 -5.99
C ASN A 12 -6.19 -18.01 -4.64
N THR A 13 -6.04 -16.68 -4.52
CA THR A 13 -5.64 -16.06 -3.24
C THR A 13 -6.72 -16.28 -2.17
N LYS A 14 -7.99 -16.19 -2.56
CA LYS A 14 -9.13 -16.44 -1.66
C LYS A 14 -9.18 -17.90 -1.21
N TYR A 15 -8.86 -18.84 -2.09
CA TYR A 15 -8.87 -20.26 -1.80
C TYR A 15 -7.66 -20.68 -0.96
N PHE A 16 -6.43 -20.39 -1.41
CA PHE A 16 -5.20 -20.85 -0.78
C PHE A 16 -4.71 -19.95 0.36
N ASN A 17 -5.13 -18.68 0.41
CA ASN A 17 -4.69 -17.71 1.42
C ASN A 17 -5.84 -16.80 1.91
N LYS A 18 -6.97 -17.41 2.24
CA LYS A 18 -8.21 -16.74 2.65
C LYS A 18 -8.02 -15.66 3.71
N MET A 19 -7.24 -15.95 4.76
CA MET A 19 -7.02 -15.01 5.85
C MET A 19 -6.21 -13.79 5.41
N TYR A 20 -5.25 -13.95 4.51
CA TYR A 20 -4.54 -12.82 3.93
C TYR A 20 -5.45 -11.96 3.07
N TRP A 21 -6.28 -12.59 2.23
CA TRP A 21 -7.24 -11.88 1.38
C TRP A 21 -8.20 -11.01 2.21
N ILE A 22 -8.82 -11.59 3.25
CA ILE A 22 -9.73 -10.89 4.16
C ILE A 22 -9.03 -9.73 4.87
N LYS A 23 -7.83 -9.95 5.42
CA LYS A 23 -7.06 -8.90 6.11
C LYS A 23 -6.69 -7.76 5.17
N THR A 24 -6.31 -8.08 3.93
CA THR A 24 -5.99 -7.08 2.90
C THR A 24 -7.23 -6.27 2.54
N LEU A 25 -8.38 -6.91 2.27
CA LEU A 25 -9.64 -6.22 1.99
C LEU A 25 -10.05 -5.31 3.15
N ASN A 26 -10.01 -5.81 4.39
CA ASN A 26 -10.33 -5.01 5.58
C ASN A 26 -9.42 -3.79 5.70
N GLN A 27 -8.10 -3.97 5.57
CA GLN A 27 -7.17 -2.85 5.59
C GLN A 27 -7.50 -1.81 4.50
N ARG A 28 -7.83 -2.27 3.29
CA ARG A 28 -8.17 -1.41 2.14
C ARG A 28 -9.55 -0.78 2.24
N ALA A 29 -10.45 -1.32 3.05
CA ALA A 29 -11.71 -0.67 3.44
C ALA A 29 -11.55 0.26 4.66
N GLY A 30 -10.32 0.51 5.14
CA GLY A 30 -10.08 1.35 6.32
C GLY A 30 -10.48 0.70 7.65
N LEU A 31 -10.52 -0.63 7.70
CA LEU A 31 -10.90 -1.42 8.88
C LEU A 31 -9.67 -2.07 9.54
N LEU A 32 -9.83 -2.48 10.79
CA LEU A 32 -8.92 -3.36 11.50
C LEU A 32 -8.98 -4.78 10.90
N PRO A 33 -7.97 -5.64 11.16
CA PRO A 33 -7.95 -7.01 10.63
C PRO A 33 -9.21 -7.84 10.94
N ASN A 34 -9.89 -7.56 12.05
CA ASN A 34 -11.14 -8.19 12.47
C ASN A 34 -12.42 -7.56 11.86
N GLY A 35 -12.29 -6.52 11.03
CA GLY A 35 -13.40 -5.81 10.40
C GLY A 35 -13.98 -4.64 11.20
N ALA A 36 -13.46 -4.34 12.40
CA ALA A 36 -13.88 -3.16 13.16
C ALA A 36 -13.33 -1.86 12.53
N MET A 37 -13.95 -0.72 12.83
CA MET A 37 -13.48 0.58 12.34
C MET A 37 -12.07 0.90 12.86
N ASN A 38 -11.18 1.38 11.98
CA ASN A 38 -9.82 1.75 12.35
C ASN A 38 -9.66 3.27 12.46
N PRO A 39 -9.71 3.85 13.69
CA PRO A 39 -9.53 5.29 13.88
C PRO A 39 -8.11 5.75 13.50
N ASN A 40 -7.12 4.86 13.65
CA ASN A 40 -5.70 5.11 13.39
C ASN A 40 -5.28 4.49 12.05
N ARG A 41 -6.16 4.59 11.03
CA ARG A 41 -5.90 4.01 9.71
C ARG A 41 -4.56 4.49 9.16
N ALA A 42 -3.82 3.57 8.57
CA ALA A 42 -2.53 3.83 7.95
C ALA A 42 -2.44 3.13 6.60
N GLY A 43 -1.84 3.83 5.63
CA GLY A 43 -1.71 3.33 4.27
C GLY A 43 -2.97 3.52 3.41
N SER A 44 -2.95 2.96 2.21
CA SER A 44 -3.94 3.24 1.16
C SER A 44 -5.27 2.54 1.42
N TYR A 45 -6.39 3.18 1.07
CA TYR A 45 -7.75 2.66 1.30
C TYR A 45 -8.79 3.28 0.35
N TYR A 46 -10.01 2.74 0.38
CA TYR A 46 -11.15 3.12 -0.45
C TYR A 46 -12.29 3.64 0.45
N PRO A 47 -12.44 4.96 0.62
CA PRO A 47 -13.39 5.54 1.60
C PRO A 47 -14.85 5.15 1.34
N ASN A 48 -15.19 4.91 0.07
CA ASN A 48 -16.56 4.63 -0.35
C ASN A 48 -16.88 3.13 -0.41
N HIS A 49 -16.00 2.27 0.11
CA HIS A 49 -16.15 0.82 0.04
C HIS A 49 -16.03 0.15 1.40
N SER A 50 -17.01 -0.72 1.71
CA SER A 50 -16.84 -1.81 2.67
C SER A 50 -16.03 -2.96 2.05
N SER A 51 -15.44 -3.86 2.86
CA SER A 51 -14.68 -5.01 2.35
C SER A 51 -15.44 -5.84 1.31
N PRO A 52 -16.74 -6.21 1.50
CA PRO A 52 -17.48 -6.96 0.48
C PRO A 52 -17.73 -6.15 -0.80
N SER A 53 -18.00 -4.85 -0.69
CA SER A 53 -18.22 -4.00 -1.88
C SER A 53 -16.91 -3.77 -2.65
N LEU A 54 -15.78 -3.71 -1.95
CA LEU A 54 -14.45 -3.59 -2.54
C LEU A 54 -14.09 -4.86 -3.32
N GLU A 55 -14.32 -6.04 -2.73
CA GLU A 55 -14.09 -7.31 -3.41
C GLU A 55 -14.90 -7.40 -4.72
N LYS A 56 -16.20 -7.08 -4.68
CA LYS A 56 -17.06 -7.05 -5.87
C LYS A 56 -16.53 -6.08 -6.93
N SER A 57 -16.07 -4.90 -6.51
CA SER A 57 -15.55 -3.87 -7.43
C SER A 57 -14.24 -4.32 -8.09
N LEU A 58 -13.33 -4.94 -7.34
CA LEU A 58 -12.08 -5.51 -7.86
C LEU A 58 -12.35 -6.60 -8.90
N ILE A 59 -13.32 -7.48 -8.66
CA ILE A 59 -13.72 -8.56 -9.58
C ILE A 59 -14.40 -8.00 -10.84
N ALA A 60 -15.22 -6.96 -10.70
CA ALA A 60 -15.94 -6.36 -11.82
C ALA A 60 -15.02 -5.50 -12.72
N ALA A 61 -13.97 -4.92 -12.14
CA ALA A 61 -13.07 -3.95 -12.75
C ALA A 61 -12.46 -4.39 -14.09
N TYR A 62 -12.13 -3.39 -14.91
CA TYR A 62 -11.41 -3.58 -16.17
C TYR A 62 -9.94 -3.29 -15.97
N TRP A 63 -9.14 -4.35 -16.03
CA TRP A 63 -7.72 -4.30 -15.73
C TRP A 63 -6.87 -4.24 -16.99
N SER A 64 -5.99 -3.24 -17.05
CA SER A 64 -5.03 -3.04 -18.13
C SER A 64 -3.63 -3.40 -17.65
N PRO A 65 -2.89 -4.29 -18.33
CA PRO A 65 -1.52 -4.61 -17.96
C PRO A 65 -0.62 -3.39 -18.18
N PHE A 66 0.40 -3.25 -17.34
CA PHE A 66 1.46 -2.28 -17.55
C PHE A 66 2.77 -2.77 -16.89
N ASP A 67 3.88 -2.24 -17.37
CA ASP A 67 5.21 -2.52 -16.80
C ASP A 67 5.61 -1.45 -15.78
N SER A 68 6.30 -1.88 -14.72
CA SER A 68 6.83 -0.98 -13.70
C SER A 68 8.21 -1.45 -13.26
N GLU A 69 9.20 -0.56 -13.35
CA GLU A 69 10.56 -0.78 -12.83
C GLU A 69 10.59 -0.97 -11.30
N ASN A 70 9.53 -0.52 -10.61
CA ASN A 70 9.39 -0.63 -9.16
C ASN A 70 8.83 -1.98 -8.71
N VAL A 71 8.52 -2.87 -9.64
CA VAL A 71 8.03 -4.21 -9.37
C VAL A 71 9.04 -5.23 -9.86
N ARG A 72 9.35 -6.20 -8.99
CA ARG A 72 10.40 -7.18 -9.25
C ARG A 72 10.11 -8.02 -10.50
N PRO A 73 11.13 -8.49 -11.23
CA PRO A 73 10.94 -9.40 -12.35
C PRO A 73 10.10 -10.65 -11.99
N GLY A 74 9.29 -11.12 -12.94
CA GLY A 74 8.38 -12.26 -12.76
C GLY A 74 7.05 -11.91 -12.07
N PHE A 75 6.85 -10.66 -11.68
CA PHE A 75 5.57 -10.14 -11.18
C PHE A 75 4.88 -9.38 -12.31
N LYS A 76 3.54 -9.42 -12.32
CA LYS A 76 2.73 -8.68 -13.29
C LYS A 76 1.97 -7.57 -12.59
N CYS A 77 1.89 -6.41 -13.23
CA CYS A 77 1.10 -5.28 -12.75
C CYS A 77 -0.08 -5.03 -13.67
N PHE A 78 -1.21 -4.67 -13.07
CA PHE A 78 -2.37 -4.22 -13.80
C PHE A 78 -2.98 -3.01 -13.11
N SER A 79 -3.54 -2.11 -13.89
CA SER A 79 -4.23 -0.91 -13.41
C SER A 79 -5.69 -0.93 -13.82
N THR A 80 -6.54 -0.30 -13.01
CA THR A 80 -7.96 -0.04 -13.33
C THR A 80 -8.33 1.36 -12.86
N PRO A 81 -9.24 2.08 -13.55
CA PRO A 81 -9.76 3.38 -13.11
C PRO A 81 -10.70 3.20 -11.92
N MET A 82 -10.12 2.90 -10.75
CA MET A 82 -10.83 2.78 -9.48
C MET A 82 -10.15 3.72 -8.48
N PRO A 83 -10.74 4.90 -8.22
CA PRO A 83 -10.16 5.89 -7.35
C PRO A 83 -10.07 5.44 -5.90
N GLY A 84 -9.07 5.94 -5.18
CA GLY A 84 -8.92 5.71 -3.75
C GLY A 84 -7.89 6.64 -3.13
N ILE A 85 -7.71 6.52 -1.82
CA ILE A 85 -6.73 7.33 -1.09
C ILE A 85 -5.38 6.60 -1.08
N SER A 86 -4.36 7.26 -1.62
CA SER A 86 -2.98 6.81 -1.52
C SER A 86 -2.53 6.81 -0.06
N GLY A 87 -1.80 5.76 0.33
CA GLY A 87 -1.21 5.61 1.66
C GLY A 87 0.18 6.20 1.80
N ILE A 88 0.67 6.85 0.76
CA ILE A 88 2.02 7.38 0.66
C ILE A 88 1.99 8.81 0.17
N ILE A 89 2.99 9.59 0.57
CA ILE A 89 3.19 10.97 0.14
C ILE A 89 4.61 11.14 -0.41
N ASP A 90 4.72 11.86 -1.52
CA ASP A 90 6.01 12.25 -2.10
C ASP A 90 6.68 13.28 -1.18
N LEU A 91 7.92 13.02 -0.78
CA LEU A 91 8.72 13.90 0.06
C LEU A 91 9.01 15.26 -0.60
N ASN A 92 8.88 15.39 -1.92
CA ASN A 92 8.96 16.68 -2.63
C ASN A 92 7.78 17.61 -2.34
N THR A 93 6.67 17.08 -1.82
CA THR A 93 5.49 17.87 -1.47
C THR A 93 5.51 18.37 -0.02
N LEU A 94 6.55 18.04 0.74
CA LEU A 94 6.72 18.39 2.15
C LEU A 94 7.84 19.41 2.34
N ALA A 95 7.73 20.22 3.40
CA ALA A 95 8.79 21.15 3.74
C ALA A 95 10.08 20.38 4.14
N PRO A 96 11.28 20.85 3.74
CA PRO A 96 12.54 20.14 4.04
C PRO A 96 12.78 19.91 5.55
N THR A 97 12.19 20.75 6.40
CA THR A 97 12.29 20.70 7.87
C THR A 97 11.20 19.86 8.54
N SER A 98 10.21 19.35 7.79
CA SER A 98 9.16 18.51 8.37
C SER A 98 9.75 17.22 8.96
N THR A 99 9.31 16.87 10.17
CA THR A 99 9.77 15.67 10.87
C THR A 99 9.04 14.43 10.35
N LEU A 100 9.81 13.40 10.05
CA LEU A 100 9.37 12.07 9.68
C LEU A 100 9.78 11.09 10.78
N LYS A 101 8.89 10.16 11.12
CA LYS A 101 9.20 9.05 12.02
C LYS A 101 9.76 7.89 11.22
N MET A 102 10.82 7.27 11.73
CA MET A 102 11.41 6.06 11.18
C MET A 102 10.96 4.84 12.00
N GLY A 103 10.68 3.73 11.33
CA GLY A 103 10.37 2.48 12.03
C GLY A 103 10.33 1.25 11.14
N ASP A 104 10.38 0.08 11.77
CA ASP A 104 10.13 -1.22 11.14
C ASP A 104 8.94 -1.93 11.79
N ILE A 105 7.76 -1.29 11.70
CA ILE A 105 6.52 -1.79 12.34
C ILE A 105 6.18 -3.22 11.88
N LYS A 106 6.50 -3.55 10.62
CA LYS A 106 6.24 -4.85 10.03
C LYS A 106 7.33 -5.89 10.28
N LYS A 107 8.39 -5.55 11.02
CA LYS A 107 9.53 -6.43 11.34
C LYS A 107 10.16 -7.05 10.09
N THR A 108 10.34 -6.24 9.06
CA THR A 108 10.91 -6.62 7.77
C THR A 108 12.44 -6.61 7.76
N GLY A 109 13.06 -6.03 8.79
CA GLY A 109 14.49 -5.76 8.86
C GLY A 109 14.92 -4.46 8.18
N TYR A 110 13.98 -3.72 7.57
CA TYR A 110 14.26 -2.50 6.82
C TYR A 110 13.50 -1.28 7.38
N ALA A 111 14.16 -0.14 7.34
CA ALA A 111 13.61 1.14 7.76
C ALA A 111 12.49 1.62 6.83
N ASN A 112 11.42 2.13 7.42
CA ASN A 112 10.33 2.79 6.71
C ASN A 112 10.09 4.18 7.30
N LEU A 113 9.71 5.12 6.44
CA LEU A 113 9.31 6.46 6.87
C LEU A 113 7.80 6.56 7.04
N TYR A 114 7.42 7.30 8.07
CA TYR A 114 6.06 7.58 8.44
C TYR A 114 5.88 9.06 8.72
N ILE A 115 4.74 9.61 8.32
CA ILE A 115 4.33 10.96 8.65
C ILE A 115 2.91 10.93 9.18
N GLU A 116 2.70 11.60 10.31
CA GLU A 116 1.37 11.88 10.81
C GLU A 116 0.76 13.01 9.99
N SER A 117 -0.35 12.72 9.32
CA SER A 117 -1.00 13.70 8.47
C SER A 117 -2.51 13.48 8.43
N GLY A 118 -3.26 14.58 8.50
CA GLY A 118 -4.69 14.59 8.18
C GLY A 118 -4.97 14.70 6.68
N ARG A 119 -3.93 14.87 5.85
CA ARG A 119 -4.06 14.98 4.40
C ARG A 119 -4.43 13.64 3.79
N GLU A 120 -5.41 13.67 2.89
CA GLU A 120 -5.76 12.54 2.04
C GLU A 120 -5.32 12.87 0.60
N VAL A 121 -4.62 11.93 -0.03
CA VAL A 121 -4.18 12.07 -1.43
C VAL A 121 -5.05 11.16 -2.27
N LEU A 122 -6.03 11.73 -2.96
CA LEU A 122 -6.85 11.00 -3.92
C LEU A 122 -6.02 10.68 -5.15
N VAL A 123 -6.13 9.44 -5.63
CA VAL A 123 -5.55 8.99 -6.89
C VAL A 123 -6.61 8.24 -7.69
N ASP A 124 -6.59 8.40 -9.01
CA ASP A 124 -7.71 7.97 -9.88
C ASP A 124 -7.66 6.49 -10.27
N ALA A 125 -6.50 5.85 -10.11
CA ALA A 125 -6.27 4.48 -10.52
C ALA A 125 -5.85 3.59 -9.34
N THR A 126 -6.21 2.31 -9.44
CA THR A 126 -5.74 1.25 -8.56
C THR A 126 -4.80 0.32 -9.31
N THR A 127 -3.69 -0.05 -8.68
CA THR A 127 -2.80 -1.11 -9.13
C THR A 127 -3.08 -2.41 -8.38
N VAL A 128 -3.05 -3.54 -9.09
CA VAL A 128 -2.88 -4.88 -8.53
C VAL A 128 -1.56 -5.47 -9.01
N ILE A 129 -0.84 -6.10 -8.08
CA ILE A 129 0.38 -6.85 -8.38
C ILE A 129 0.08 -8.32 -8.11
N ILE A 130 0.33 -9.16 -9.13
CA ILE A 130 0.20 -10.61 -9.01
C ILE A 130 1.54 -11.28 -9.24
N SER A 131 1.68 -12.47 -8.66
CA SER A 131 2.86 -13.31 -8.82
C SER A 131 2.44 -14.75 -9.04
N GLN A 132 3.22 -15.46 -9.85
CA GLN A 132 3.07 -16.88 -10.01
C GLN A 132 3.76 -17.60 -8.86
N LYS A 133 3.03 -18.50 -8.19
CA LYS A 133 3.60 -19.43 -7.22
C LYS A 133 3.18 -20.84 -7.64
N SER A 134 4.16 -21.68 -7.95
CA SER A 134 3.94 -22.97 -8.60
C SER A 134 3.16 -22.78 -9.92
N ALA A 135 2.03 -23.44 -10.12
CA ALA A 135 1.22 -23.36 -11.34
C ALA A 135 0.14 -22.26 -11.31
N SER A 136 0.04 -21.46 -10.26
CA SER A 136 -1.11 -20.56 -10.03
C SER A 136 -0.70 -19.10 -9.83
N TRP A 137 -1.46 -18.19 -10.42
CA TRP A 137 -1.35 -16.76 -10.14
C TRP A 137 -1.99 -16.44 -8.78
N ASN A 138 -1.35 -15.56 -8.02
CA ASN A 138 -1.84 -15.11 -6.71
C ASN A 138 -1.63 -13.61 -6.57
N VAL A 139 -2.54 -12.94 -5.87
CA VAL A 139 -2.39 -11.53 -5.51
C VAL A 139 -1.30 -11.38 -4.47
N VAL A 140 -0.34 -10.54 -4.81
CA VAL A 140 0.65 -10.04 -3.87
C VAL A 140 0.02 -8.91 -3.07
N THR A 141 -0.52 -7.90 -3.74
CA THR A 141 -1.26 -6.80 -3.10
C THR A 141 -2.03 -6.00 -4.15
N PHE A 142 -2.92 -5.12 -3.69
CA PHE A 142 -3.53 -4.07 -4.50
C PHE A 142 -3.58 -2.77 -3.69
N PHE A 143 -3.56 -1.63 -4.38
CA PHE A 143 -3.60 -0.31 -3.76
C PHE A 143 -3.94 0.80 -4.78
N PRO A 144 -4.57 1.91 -4.35
CA PRO A 144 -4.62 3.15 -5.12
C PRO A 144 -3.22 3.68 -5.44
N GLY A 145 -2.98 4.06 -6.69
CA GLY A 145 -1.74 4.66 -7.18
C GLY A 145 -0.78 3.67 -7.84
N ASN A 146 0.42 4.16 -8.17
CA ASN A 146 1.47 3.40 -8.84
C ASN A 146 2.43 2.74 -7.83
N PRO A 147 3.04 1.60 -8.19
CA PRO A 147 4.14 1.04 -7.40
C PRO A 147 5.28 2.05 -7.28
N ILE A 148 5.82 2.19 -6.09
CA ILE A 148 6.97 3.06 -5.80
C ILE A 148 8.23 2.24 -5.56
N GLN A 149 9.37 2.86 -5.80
CA GLN A 149 10.66 2.23 -5.54
C GLN A 149 10.79 1.89 -4.05
N GLY A 150 11.03 0.60 -3.78
CA GLY A 150 11.29 0.13 -2.43
C GLY A 150 12.76 0.31 -2.07
N ILE A 151 13.06 1.27 -1.19
CA ILE A 151 14.41 1.41 -0.63
C ILE A 151 14.59 0.46 0.54
N LYS A 152 15.74 -0.23 0.55
CA LYS A 152 16.11 -1.20 1.57
C LYS A 152 17.28 -0.67 2.39
N ILE A 153 16.98 0.20 3.34
CA ILE A 153 17.96 0.62 4.35
C ILE A 153 17.77 -0.31 5.56
N PRO A 154 18.79 -1.09 5.97
CA PRO A 154 18.69 -1.95 7.14
C PRO A 154 18.34 -1.17 8.40
N TRP A 155 17.38 -1.66 9.18
CA TRP A 155 16.93 -0.98 10.40
C TRP A 155 18.06 -0.81 11.42
N GLN A 156 19.02 -1.76 11.48
CA GLN A 156 20.16 -1.68 12.40
C GLN A 156 21.10 -0.49 12.12
N GLN A 157 21.05 0.10 10.92
CA GLN A 157 21.86 1.25 10.55
C GLN A 157 21.21 2.58 10.94
N ILE A 158 19.98 2.56 11.47
CA ILE A 158 19.24 3.75 11.85
C ILE A 158 19.57 4.10 13.30
N SER A 159 20.22 5.26 13.49
CA SER A 159 20.60 5.77 14.81
C SER A 159 19.54 6.65 15.48
N LYS A 160 18.57 7.16 14.71
CA LYS A 160 17.52 8.07 15.17
C LYS A 160 16.15 7.59 14.71
N ASN A 161 15.16 7.70 15.59
CA ASN A 161 13.78 7.35 15.27
C ASN A 161 13.02 8.46 14.54
N GLU A 162 13.62 9.64 14.41
CA GLU A 162 13.04 10.80 13.72
C GLU A 162 14.12 11.49 12.89
N ILE A 163 13.74 11.91 11.68
CA ILE A 163 14.61 12.65 10.75
C ILE A 163 13.79 13.71 10.02
N SER A 164 14.45 14.74 9.50
CA SER A 164 13.85 15.72 8.61
C SER A 164 13.63 15.13 7.20
N VAL A 165 12.73 15.74 6.42
CA VAL A 165 12.55 15.43 4.99
C VAL A 165 13.87 15.57 4.21
N SER A 166 14.68 16.58 4.54
CA SER A 166 15.99 16.78 3.90
C SER A 166 16.94 15.62 4.17
N GLU A 167 17.08 15.19 5.43
CA GLU A 167 17.89 14.02 5.81
C GLU A 167 17.36 12.74 5.15
N ALA A 168 16.04 12.55 5.10
CA ALA A 168 15.41 11.41 4.46
C ALA A 168 15.76 11.30 2.97
N LYS A 169 15.70 12.41 2.24
CA LYS A 169 16.08 12.48 0.83
C LYS A 169 17.56 12.18 0.63
N ASN A 170 18.44 12.66 1.52
CA ASN A 170 19.87 12.35 1.46
C ASN A 170 20.17 10.86 1.69
N LEU A 171 19.33 10.15 2.45
CA LEU A 171 19.38 8.69 2.59
C LEU A 171 18.78 7.96 1.37
N GLY A 172 18.21 8.70 0.41
CA GLY A 172 17.63 8.19 -0.83
C GLY A 172 16.10 8.05 -0.79
N PHE A 173 15.45 8.21 0.37
CA PHE A 173 14.00 8.07 0.43
C PHE A 173 13.28 9.08 -0.47
N THR A 174 12.25 8.60 -1.17
CA THR A 174 11.40 9.42 -2.05
C THR A 174 9.99 9.61 -1.50
N HIS A 175 9.52 8.68 -0.68
CA HIS A 175 8.15 8.68 -0.13
C HIS A 175 8.13 8.34 1.36
N ALA A 176 7.11 8.84 2.05
CA ALA A 176 6.76 8.41 3.40
C ALA A 176 5.35 7.82 3.42
N LYS A 177 5.10 6.88 4.36
CA LYS A 177 3.76 6.34 4.61
C LYS A 177 2.96 7.31 5.45
N MET A 178 1.74 7.60 5.03
CA MET A 178 0.83 8.41 5.82
C MET A 178 0.16 7.56 6.90
N ILE A 179 0.23 8.03 8.13
CA ILE A 179 -0.51 7.51 9.28
C ILE A 179 -1.45 8.62 9.72
N LYS A 180 -2.73 8.28 9.94
CA LYS A 180 -3.65 9.24 10.54
C LYS A 180 -3.21 9.47 11.99
N SER A 181 -2.96 10.73 12.37
CA SER A 181 -2.68 11.09 13.76
C SER A 181 -3.78 10.48 14.63
N SER A 182 -3.40 9.66 15.63
CA SER A 182 -4.32 9.40 16.73
C SER A 182 -4.68 10.77 17.30
N MET A 183 -5.97 11.07 17.46
CA MET A 183 -6.35 12.17 18.34
C MET A 183 -5.67 11.86 19.68
N LYS A 184 -4.68 12.64 20.07
CA LYS A 184 -4.28 12.69 21.46
C LYS A 184 -5.55 13.17 22.16
N ASN A 185 -6.14 12.31 22.98
CA ASN A 185 -7.07 12.80 23.98
C ASN A 185 -6.19 13.67 24.88
N ASP A 186 -6.38 14.99 24.76
CA ASP A 186 -6.01 15.93 25.80
C ASP A 186 -6.81 15.60 27.08
#